data_AF-A0A524MTD2-F1
#
_entry.id   AF-A0A524MTD2-F1
#
_cell.length_a   1.000
_cell.length_b   1.000
_cell.length_c   1.000
_cell.angle_alpha   90.00
_cell.angle_beta   90.00
_cell.angle_gamma   90.00
#
_symmetry.space_group_name_H-M   'P 1'
#
loop_
_entity.id
_entity.type
_entity.pdbx_description
1 polymer ?
#
loop_
_entity_poly.entity_id
_entity_poly.type
_entity_poly.pdbx_seq_one_letter_code
_entity_poly.pdbx_strand_id
1 'polypeptide(L)'
;MPCPPRIPVTPSNPDIQAHGQAQEGQSSGLHRPLLCRLPFPRRTHCARLRGRSSPACRQGVAPFEGSQGRAEYAEIGPRQGKGGRAGKEEDRNLREAQEDQEMSVHEKIEVTCPSCKAVQLFTIWNSINATESPPLKTRLLNGDLTMFRCEACGESTHIDYPLLYHDMSRHLMIWLVPLDAADKDVNSCIERYLGAIPMHRCRLVRSRNALIEKILIFDEEVDDRVMEFYKMIVQEALQERGEFKGTLFFEGRNKESKEKEMVFTCISGKEALSWSAPWTEFLSVADDIAAMLPDENKELGKWLTVDPSYLHELESSYKPS
;
A
#
# COMPACT_ATOMS: atom_id res chain seq x y z
N MET A 1 15.76 15.13 -9.19
CA MET A 1 15.80 13.81 -9.85
C MET A 1 14.92 13.90 -11.09
N PRO A 2 15.32 13.40 -12.28
CA PRO A 2 14.40 13.33 -13.41
C PRO A 2 13.27 12.35 -13.10
N CYS A 3 12.02 12.72 -13.38
CA CYS A 3 10.89 11.80 -13.26
C CYS A 3 11.10 10.57 -14.16
N PRO A 4 10.68 9.36 -13.73
CA PRO A 4 10.66 8.21 -14.62
C PRO A 4 9.79 8.54 -15.86
N PRO A 5 10.16 8.02 -17.05
CA PRO A 5 9.38 8.24 -18.26
C PRO A 5 7.96 7.70 -18.10
N ARG A 6 7.02 8.30 -18.82
CA ARG A 6 5.61 7.88 -18.83
C ARG A 6 5.50 6.40 -19.22
N ILE A 7 5.02 5.57 -18.30
CA ILE A 7 4.37 4.32 -18.68
C ILE A 7 2.95 4.71 -19.12
N PRO A 8 2.50 4.32 -20.33
CA PRO A 8 1.17 4.68 -20.81
C PRO A 8 0.09 4.30 -19.79
N VAL A 9 -0.70 5.28 -19.35
CA VAL A 9 -1.90 4.99 -18.56
C VAL A 9 -2.89 4.33 -19.50
N THR A 10 -3.08 3.02 -19.39
CA THR A 10 -4.17 2.38 -20.11
C THR A 10 -5.46 2.64 -19.32
N PRO A 11 -6.52 3.18 -19.92
CA PRO A 11 -7.81 3.18 -19.26
C PRO A 11 -8.15 1.71 -19.01
N SER A 12 -8.30 1.34 -17.73
CA SER A 12 -8.73 0.00 -17.32
C SER A 12 -9.97 -0.37 -18.12
N ASN A 13 -9.78 -1.28 -19.09
CA ASN A 13 -10.84 -1.71 -19.96
C ASN A 13 -11.87 -2.47 -19.12
N PRO A 14 -13.14 -2.02 -19.02
CA PRO A 14 -14.15 -2.74 -18.25
C PRO A 14 -14.46 -4.13 -18.82
N ASP A 15 -13.95 -4.46 -20.01
CA ASP A 15 -14.17 -5.72 -20.71
C ASP A 15 -12.98 -6.70 -20.69
N ILE A 16 -11.98 -6.54 -19.82
CA ILE A 16 -11.13 -7.69 -19.45
C ILE A 16 -11.87 -8.48 -18.38
N GLN A 17 -12.96 -9.11 -18.83
CA GLN A 17 -13.56 -10.23 -18.14
C GLN A 17 -12.49 -11.31 -17.96
N ALA A 18 -12.51 -11.88 -16.77
CA ALA A 18 -11.75 -13.04 -16.35
C ALA A 18 -11.67 -14.12 -17.45
N HIS A 19 -10.56 -14.11 -18.18
CA HIS A 19 -10.01 -15.30 -18.81
C HIS A 19 -8.62 -15.59 -18.23
N GLY A 20 -8.54 -15.59 -16.90
CA GLY A 20 -7.62 -16.48 -16.23
C GLY A 20 -8.21 -17.89 -16.37
N GLN A 21 -7.76 -18.64 -17.38
CA GLN A 21 -7.89 -20.08 -17.33
C GLN A 21 -7.27 -20.51 -16.00
N ALA A 22 -8.11 -21.01 -15.10
CA ALA A 22 -7.66 -21.77 -13.96
C ALA A 22 -6.91 -22.99 -14.53
N GLN A 23 -5.60 -22.85 -14.70
CA GLN A 23 -4.75 -24.02 -14.59
C GLN A 23 -4.90 -24.44 -13.13
N GLU A 24 -5.52 -25.59 -12.92
CA GLU A 24 -5.45 -26.34 -11.68
C GLU A 24 -3.97 -26.60 -11.39
N GLY A 25 -3.34 -25.61 -10.74
CA GLY A 25 -2.04 -25.71 -10.15
C GLY A 25 -2.15 -26.75 -9.06
N GLN A 26 -1.63 -27.94 -9.34
CA GLN A 26 -1.38 -28.98 -8.38
C GLN A 26 -0.85 -28.34 -7.10
N SER A 27 -1.50 -28.68 -5.98
CA SER A 27 -1.08 -28.35 -4.62
C SER A 27 0.37 -28.77 -4.42
N SER A 28 1.30 -27.88 -4.71
CA SER A 28 2.67 -27.98 -4.22
C SER A 28 2.60 -27.49 -2.79
N GLY A 29 2.52 -28.44 -1.85
CA GLY A 29 2.75 -28.14 -0.46
C GLY A 29 4.09 -27.43 -0.37
N LEU A 30 4.07 -26.16 0.05
CA LEU A 30 5.28 -25.42 0.35
C LEU A 30 6.09 -26.26 1.34
N HIS A 31 7.29 -26.63 0.91
CA HIS A 31 8.23 -27.33 1.77
C HIS A 31 8.46 -26.46 3.01
N ARG A 32 8.66 -27.13 4.14
CA ARG A 32 8.63 -26.62 5.52
C ARG A 32 9.93 -25.98 6.09
N PRO A 33 11.03 -25.68 5.35
CA PRO A 33 12.34 -25.57 5.97
C PRO A 33 12.58 -24.28 6.76
N LEU A 34 12.02 -23.13 6.38
CA LEU A 34 12.22 -21.89 7.14
C LEU A 34 11.31 -21.82 8.38
N LEU A 35 10.03 -22.18 8.23
CA LEU A 35 9.07 -22.20 9.34
C LEU A 35 9.46 -23.20 10.45
N CYS A 36 10.11 -24.32 10.10
CA CYS A 36 10.60 -25.30 11.08
C CYS A 36 11.85 -24.85 11.86
N ARG A 37 12.49 -23.74 11.49
CA ARG A 37 13.71 -23.23 12.15
C ARG A 37 13.44 -22.16 13.20
N LEU A 38 12.27 -21.51 13.12
CA LEU A 38 11.82 -20.64 14.18
C LEU A 38 11.65 -21.47 15.47
N PRO A 39 12.06 -20.96 16.64
CA PRO A 39 11.93 -21.65 17.92
C PRO A 39 10.47 -21.65 18.38
N PHE A 40 9.57 -22.20 17.56
CA PHE A 40 8.16 -22.25 17.87
C PHE A 40 7.83 -23.46 18.75
N PRO A 41 7.19 -23.27 19.90
CA PRO A 41 6.40 -24.34 20.49
C PRO A 41 5.25 -24.65 19.52
N ARG A 42 5.15 -25.91 19.09
CA ARG A 42 4.08 -26.39 18.22
C ARG A 42 2.71 -25.88 18.75
N ARG A 43 2.00 -25.09 17.93
CA ARG A 43 0.55 -24.74 18.00
C ARG A 43 0.05 -23.52 18.82
N THR A 44 0.87 -22.65 19.43
CA THR A 44 0.29 -21.70 20.42
C THR A 44 0.17 -20.23 20.05
N HIS A 45 0.81 -19.71 19.00
CA HIS A 45 0.85 -18.25 18.80
C HIS A 45 -0.35 -17.68 18.03
N CYS A 46 -0.74 -18.22 16.86
CA CYS A 46 -1.91 -17.72 16.11
C CYS A 46 -3.29 -18.05 16.71
N ALA A 47 -3.36 -18.63 17.91
CA ALA A 47 -4.63 -18.99 18.58
C ALA A 47 -5.53 -17.78 18.91
N ARG A 48 -5.02 -16.54 18.80
CA ARG A 48 -5.76 -15.30 19.13
C ARG A 48 -6.21 -14.46 17.93
N LEU A 49 -6.16 -14.98 16.71
CA LEU A 49 -6.76 -14.28 15.56
C LEU A 49 -8.27 -14.11 15.79
N ARG A 50 -8.75 -12.87 15.90
CA ARG A 50 -10.17 -12.53 16.03
C ARG A 50 -10.69 -12.02 14.70
N GLY A 51 -11.57 -12.77 14.04
CA GLY A 51 -12.22 -12.36 12.80
C GLY A 51 -13.50 -11.55 13.04
N ARG A 52 -13.75 -10.55 12.21
CA ARG A 52 -15.09 -9.94 12.04
C ARG A 52 -15.42 -9.86 10.55
N SER A 53 -16.59 -10.35 10.16
CA SER A 53 -17.15 -10.08 8.84
C SER A 53 -17.81 -8.69 8.84
N SER A 54 -17.48 -7.85 7.86
CA SER A 54 -18.17 -6.58 7.63
C SER A 54 -19.15 -6.73 6.46
N PRO A 55 -20.46 -6.49 6.62
CA PRO A 55 -21.41 -6.55 5.51
C PRO A 55 -21.38 -5.20 4.76
N ALA A 56 -20.48 -5.05 3.80
CA ALA A 56 -20.49 -3.93 2.87
C ALA A 56 -20.08 -4.38 1.47
N CYS A 57 -21.02 -4.97 0.73
CA CYS A 57 -20.82 -5.15 -0.71
C CYS A 57 -22.15 -5.24 -1.47
N ARG A 58 -22.73 -4.08 -1.79
CA ARG A 58 -23.65 -3.92 -2.93
C ARG A 58 -23.17 -2.91 -3.97
N GLN A 59 -21.97 -2.36 -3.82
CA GLN A 59 -21.27 -1.56 -4.82
C GLN A 59 -19.81 -2.04 -4.80
N GLY A 60 -19.22 -2.30 -5.97
CA GLY A 60 -18.01 -3.12 -6.10
C GLY A 60 -16.84 -2.67 -5.23
N VAL A 61 -16.33 -3.61 -4.43
CA VAL A 61 -14.99 -3.68 -3.83
C VAL A 61 -14.45 -2.40 -3.16
N ALA A 62 -14.74 -2.26 -1.88
CA ALA A 62 -13.82 -1.69 -0.89
C ALA A 62 -14.18 -2.31 0.49
N PRO A 63 -13.21 -2.39 1.43
CA PRO A 63 -12.96 -1.22 2.25
C PRO A 63 -11.47 -0.95 2.52
N PHE A 64 -11.03 0.25 2.14
CA PHE A 64 -10.11 1.05 2.94
C PHE A 64 -10.87 2.36 3.18
N GLU A 65 -11.86 2.31 4.08
CA GLU A 65 -12.52 3.53 4.55
C GLU A 65 -11.89 3.89 5.90
N GLY A 66 -11.06 4.93 5.89
CA GLY A 66 -10.50 5.51 7.11
C GLY A 66 -11.63 5.91 8.07
N SER A 67 -11.45 5.57 9.34
CA SER A 67 -12.37 5.92 10.42
C SER A 67 -12.60 7.44 10.49
N GLN A 68 -13.82 7.87 10.18
CA GLN A 68 -14.23 9.27 10.29
C GLN A 68 -14.39 9.67 11.77
N GLY A 69 -13.44 10.46 12.28
CA GLY A 69 -13.66 11.30 13.45
C GLY A 69 -14.53 12.49 13.07
N ARG A 70 -15.77 12.51 13.54
CA ARG A 70 -16.75 13.58 13.31
C ARG A 70 -16.35 14.81 14.13
N ALA A 71 -15.79 15.83 13.50
CA ALA A 71 -15.63 17.15 14.11
C ALA A 71 -16.99 17.89 14.05
N GLU A 72 -17.61 18.09 15.21
CA GLU A 72 -18.73 19.02 15.38
C GLU A 72 -18.24 20.45 15.13
N TYR A 73 -18.76 21.08 14.07
CA TYR A 73 -18.61 22.51 13.85
C TYR A 73 -19.62 23.25 14.73
N ALA A 74 -19.13 23.93 15.76
CA ALA A 74 -19.91 24.93 16.48
C ALA A 74 -20.05 26.19 15.60
N GLU A 75 -21.28 26.57 15.29
CA GLU A 75 -21.61 27.82 14.60
C GLU A 75 -21.20 29.02 15.47
N ILE A 76 -20.19 29.77 15.03
CA ILE A 76 -19.83 31.08 15.61
C ILE A 76 -20.24 32.16 14.61
N GLY A 77 -21.28 32.91 14.97
CA GLY A 77 -21.78 34.04 14.19
C GLY A 77 -20.76 35.19 14.04
N PRO A 78 -21.00 36.12 13.09
CA PRO A 78 -20.00 37.05 12.62
C PRO A 78 -19.71 38.15 13.65
N ARG A 79 -18.45 38.25 14.09
CA ARG A 79 -17.91 39.45 14.73
C ARG A 79 -17.12 40.26 13.70
N GLN A 80 -17.66 41.43 13.36
CA GLN A 80 -16.95 42.44 12.58
C GLN A 80 -15.75 42.97 13.38
N GLY A 81 -14.56 42.96 12.77
CA GLY A 81 -13.34 43.45 13.43
C GLY A 81 -12.14 43.61 12.50
N LYS A 82 -12.05 44.80 11.89
CA LYS A 82 -10.84 45.56 11.45
C LYS A 82 -9.70 44.80 10.75
N GLY A 83 -9.48 45.20 9.49
CA GLY A 83 -8.52 44.61 8.55
C GLY A 83 -7.04 44.91 8.82
N GLY A 84 -6.20 44.15 8.12
CA GLY A 84 -4.82 44.53 7.81
C GLY A 84 -3.75 43.45 7.94
N ARG A 85 -4.01 42.35 8.67
CA ARG A 85 -2.96 41.34 8.97
C ARG A 85 -3.26 39.91 8.50
N ALA A 86 -4.52 39.48 8.49
CA ALA A 86 -4.93 38.13 8.11
C ALA A 86 -4.66 37.76 6.64
N GLY A 87 -4.86 38.70 5.70
CA GLY A 87 -4.70 38.41 4.26
C GLY A 87 -3.26 38.12 3.82
N LYS A 88 -2.24 38.58 4.56
CA LYS A 88 -0.82 38.28 4.26
C LYS A 88 -0.39 36.89 4.76
N GLU A 89 -1.10 36.36 5.74
CA GLU A 89 -0.84 35.06 6.35
C GLU A 89 -1.57 33.96 5.56
N GLU A 90 -2.80 34.21 5.11
CA GLU A 90 -3.51 33.39 4.11
C GLU A 90 -2.76 33.31 2.78
N ASP A 91 -2.32 34.43 2.21
CA ASP A 91 -1.55 34.43 0.95
C ASP A 91 -0.18 33.75 1.09
N ARG A 92 0.42 33.76 2.29
CA ARG A 92 1.68 33.03 2.56
C ARG A 92 1.42 31.53 2.69
N ASN A 93 0.40 31.12 3.44
CA ASN A 93 0.02 29.71 3.57
C ASN A 93 -0.42 29.12 2.23
N LEU A 94 -1.07 29.90 1.36
CA LEU A 94 -1.43 29.51 -0.01
C LEU A 94 -0.19 29.37 -0.91
N ARG A 95 0.83 30.22 -0.74
CA ARG A 95 2.10 30.11 -1.47
C ARG A 95 2.96 28.96 -0.97
N GLU A 96 3.04 28.74 0.34
CA GLU A 96 3.73 27.59 0.95
C GLU A 96 3.04 26.28 0.53
N ALA A 97 1.70 26.20 0.51
CA ALA A 97 0.96 25.04 -0.03
C ALA A 97 1.08 24.85 -1.56
N GLN A 98 1.42 25.91 -2.30
CA GLN A 98 1.72 25.87 -3.74
C GLN A 98 3.19 25.48 -4.01
N GLU A 99 4.12 25.88 -3.15
CA GLU A 99 5.55 25.50 -3.19
C GLU A 99 5.76 24.04 -2.74
N ASP A 100 5.00 23.55 -1.75
CA ASP A 100 5.02 22.12 -1.35
C ASP A 100 4.51 21.18 -2.47
N GLN A 101 3.75 21.71 -3.45
CA GLN A 101 3.36 20.99 -4.66
C GLN A 101 4.48 20.92 -5.71
N GLU A 102 5.53 21.76 -5.66
CA GLU A 102 6.57 21.80 -6.70
C GLU A 102 7.50 20.56 -6.71
N MET A 103 7.62 19.84 -5.60
CA MET A 103 8.44 18.61 -5.52
C MET A 103 7.67 17.31 -5.80
N SER A 104 6.35 17.40 -5.96
CA SER A 104 5.46 16.29 -6.31
C SER A 104 4.86 16.52 -7.69
N VAL A 105 5.29 15.74 -8.68
CA VAL A 105 4.87 15.96 -10.08
C VAL A 105 3.50 15.36 -10.35
N HIS A 106 2.59 16.18 -10.85
CA HIS A 106 1.23 15.77 -11.25
C HIS A 106 0.87 16.29 -12.64
N GLU A 107 -0.12 15.67 -13.26
CA GLU A 107 -0.70 16.14 -14.52
C GLU A 107 -2.19 15.85 -14.60
N LYS A 108 -2.87 16.50 -15.54
CA LYS A 108 -4.30 16.24 -15.79
C LYS A 108 -4.44 15.34 -17.00
N ILE A 109 -5.27 14.32 -16.87
CA ILE A 109 -5.69 13.42 -17.95
C ILE A 109 -7.19 13.53 -18.14
N GLU A 110 -7.66 13.23 -19.36
CA GLU A 110 -9.08 13.05 -19.61
C GLU A 110 -9.51 11.64 -19.25
N VAL A 111 -10.59 11.53 -18.47
CA VAL A 111 -11.17 10.25 -18.06
C VAL A 111 -12.63 10.23 -18.50
N THR A 112 -13.00 9.16 -19.18
CA THR A 112 -14.37 8.90 -19.59
C THR A 112 -15.08 8.08 -18.52
N CYS A 113 -16.16 8.62 -17.94
CA CYS A 113 -16.95 7.91 -16.95
C CYS A 113 -17.51 6.59 -17.53
N PRO A 114 -17.32 5.43 -16.86
CA PRO A 114 -17.82 4.16 -17.38
C PRO A 114 -19.35 4.10 -17.43
N SER A 115 -20.03 4.81 -16.51
CA SER A 115 -21.48 4.81 -16.29
C SER A 115 -22.23 5.75 -17.25
N CYS A 116 -21.88 7.04 -17.29
CA CYS A 116 -22.59 8.04 -18.11
C CYS A 116 -21.85 8.51 -19.37
N LYS A 117 -20.61 8.05 -19.58
CA LYS A 117 -19.72 8.44 -20.70
C LYS A 117 -19.32 9.92 -20.74
N ALA A 118 -19.65 10.72 -19.73
CA ALA A 118 -19.12 12.08 -19.59
C ALA A 118 -17.59 12.04 -19.48
N VAL A 119 -16.93 12.95 -20.20
CA VAL A 119 -15.48 13.16 -20.13
C VAL A 119 -15.20 14.26 -19.12
N GLN A 120 -14.28 14.02 -18.21
CA GLN A 120 -13.82 15.05 -17.27
C GLN A 120 -12.31 14.93 -17.04
N LEU A 121 -11.70 16.02 -16.59
CA LEU A 121 -10.29 16.02 -16.22
C LEU A 121 -10.09 15.39 -14.84
N PHE A 122 -9.09 14.53 -14.73
CA PHE A 122 -8.65 13.92 -13.49
C PHE A 122 -7.16 14.20 -13.28
N THR A 123 -6.76 14.47 -12.04
CA THR A 123 -5.35 14.74 -11.72
C THR A 123 -4.68 13.43 -11.29
N ILE A 124 -3.67 12.99 -12.05
CA ILE A 124 -2.80 11.89 -11.67
C ILE A 124 -1.50 12.42 -11.09
N TRP A 125 -0.91 11.65 -10.19
CA TRP A 125 0.36 11.96 -9.55
C TRP A 125 1.44 11.02 -10.08
N ASN A 126 2.41 11.57 -10.81
CA ASN A 126 3.56 10.80 -11.30
C ASN A 126 4.56 10.55 -10.16
N SER A 127 4.65 11.49 -9.21
CA SER A 127 5.45 11.33 -8.00
C SER A 127 4.87 12.10 -6.82
N ILE A 128 5.06 11.57 -5.62
CA ILE A 128 4.70 12.19 -4.35
C ILE A 128 5.93 12.19 -3.45
N ASN A 129 6.36 13.37 -3.00
CA ASN A 129 7.33 13.52 -1.93
C ASN A 129 6.60 13.67 -0.60
N ALA A 130 6.56 12.62 0.20
CA ALA A 130 5.84 12.57 1.45
C ALA A 130 6.49 13.40 2.58
N THR A 131 7.80 13.64 2.50
CA THR A 131 8.52 14.46 3.48
C THR A 131 8.19 15.94 3.31
N GLU A 132 8.19 16.41 2.05
CA GLU A 132 7.86 17.80 1.72
C GLU A 132 6.34 18.04 1.68
N SER A 133 5.54 17.03 1.30
CA SER A 133 4.08 17.16 1.16
C SER A 133 3.29 16.17 2.05
N PRO A 134 3.33 16.26 3.39
CA PRO A 134 2.55 15.40 4.28
C PRO A 134 1.03 15.32 3.95
N PRO A 135 0.35 16.42 3.54
CA PRO A 135 -1.05 16.34 3.14
C PRO A 135 -1.30 15.42 1.93
N LEU A 136 -0.36 15.30 0.99
CA LEU A 136 -0.48 14.38 -0.14
C LEU A 136 -0.34 12.92 0.30
N LYS A 137 0.55 12.63 1.25
CA LYS A 137 0.63 11.31 1.87
C LYS A 137 -0.70 10.91 2.51
N THR A 138 -1.33 11.80 3.28
CA THR A 138 -2.65 11.53 3.89
C THR A 138 -3.71 11.23 2.83
N ARG A 139 -3.78 12.04 1.76
CA ARG A 139 -4.72 11.83 0.65
C ARG A 139 -4.44 10.53 -0.10
N LEU A 140 -3.18 10.13 -0.24
CA LEU A 140 -2.81 8.84 -0.84
C LEU A 140 -3.31 7.67 0.01
N LEU A 141 -3.05 7.71 1.32
CA LEU A 141 -3.47 6.67 2.27
C LEU A 141 -4.99 6.53 2.34
N ASN A 142 -5.72 7.65 2.24
CA ASN A 142 -7.18 7.66 2.19
C ASN A 142 -7.75 7.20 0.83
N GLY A 143 -6.90 7.04 -0.20
CA GLY A 143 -7.32 6.69 -1.56
C GLY A 143 -7.81 7.86 -2.41
N ASP A 144 -7.89 9.08 -1.85
CA ASP A 144 -8.42 10.28 -2.52
C ASP A 144 -7.69 10.60 -3.83
N LEU A 145 -6.38 10.37 -3.89
CA LEU A 145 -5.57 10.65 -5.10
C LEU A 145 -5.85 9.68 -6.26
N THR A 146 -6.47 8.54 -5.96
CA THR A 146 -6.76 7.47 -6.91
C THR A 146 -8.26 7.28 -7.14
N MET A 147 -9.10 8.07 -6.47
CA MET A 147 -10.56 7.96 -6.57
C MET A 147 -11.08 9.00 -7.56
N PHE A 148 -11.55 8.52 -8.70
CA PHE A 148 -12.31 9.32 -9.64
C PHE A 148 -13.77 9.37 -9.21
N ARG A 149 -14.34 10.58 -9.16
CA ARG A 149 -15.77 10.79 -8.93
C ARG A 149 -16.36 11.60 -10.07
N CYS A 150 -17.35 11.01 -10.77
CA CYS A 150 -17.97 11.65 -11.91
C CYS A 150 -18.86 12.82 -11.46
N GLU A 151 -18.62 14.02 -12.00
CA GLU A 151 -19.42 15.21 -11.68
C GLU A 151 -20.84 15.14 -12.27
N ALA A 152 -21.03 14.37 -13.35
CA ALA A 152 -22.30 14.27 -14.07
C ALA A 152 -23.29 13.27 -13.44
N CYS A 153 -22.81 12.11 -12.96
CA CYS A 153 -23.69 11.06 -12.42
C CYS A 153 -23.34 10.58 -11.00
N GLY A 154 -22.23 11.06 -10.41
CA GLY A 154 -21.78 10.67 -9.07
C GLY A 154 -21.08 9.31 -8.99
N GLU A 155 -20.96 8.57 -10.10
CA GLU A 155 -20.22 7.30 -10.16
C GLU A 155 -18.80 7.48 -9.66
N SER A 156 -18.32 6.55 -8.82
CA SER A 156 -16.97 6.58 -8.28
C SER A 156 -16.21 5.33 -8.71
N THR A 157 -15.00 5.50 -9.22
CA THR A 157 -14.12 4.39 -9.60
C THR A 157 -12.70 4.71 -9.20
N HIS A 158 -11.94 3.67 -8.85
CA HIS A 158 -10.50 3.83 -8.75
C HIS A 158 -9.87 3.94 -10.13
N ILE A 159 -8.81 4.75 -10.22
CA ILE A 159 -7.92 4.83 -11.37
C ILE A 159 -6.55 4.38 -10.89
N ASP A 160 -6.10 3.25 -11.42
CA ASP A 160 -4.73 2.78 -11.22
C ASP A 160 -3.81 3.44 -12.24
N TYR A 161 -2.73 4.05 -11.75
CA TYR A 161 -1.70 4.67 -12.58
C TYR A 161 -0.33 4.51 -11.91
N PRO A 162 0.76 4.53 -12.69
CA PRO A 162 2.10 4.51 -12.13
C PRO A 162 2.35 5.70 -11.21
N LEU A 163 2.90 5.45 -10.02
CA LEU A 163 3.13 6.48 -9.00
C LEU A 163 4.43 6.18 -8.24
N LEU A 164 5.33 7.16 -8.19
CA LEU A 164 6.54 7.08 -7.37
C LEU A 164 6.34 7.81 -6.02
N TYR A 165 6.26 7.05 -4.94
CA TYR A 165 6.28 7.58 -3.58
C TYR A 165 7.72 7.72 -3.08
N HIS A 166 8.05 8.85 -2.48
CA HIS A 166 9.37 9.14 -1.91
C HIS A 166 9.23 9.75 -0.51
N ASP A 167 9.91 9.15 0.47
CA ASP A 167 10.02 9.65 1.83
C ASP A 167 11.50 9.79 2.17
N MET A 168 12.00 11.03 2.12
CA MET A 168 13.39 11.37 2.37
C MET A 168 13.78 11.11 3.82
N SER A 169 12.86 11.36 4.76
CA SER A 169 13.11 11.17 6.19
C SER A 169 13.40 9.71 6.55
N ARG A 170 12.83 8.78 5.79
CA ARG A 170 12.99 7.33 5.97
C ARG A 170 13.92 6.68 4.94
N HIS A 171 14.52 7.47 4.03
CA HIS A 171 15.26 6.98 2.87
C HIS A 171 14.49 5.90 2.10
N LEU A 172 13.21 6.15 1.81
CA LEU A 172 12.29 5.16 1.25
C LEU A 172 11.76 5.64 -0.10
N MET A 173 11.79 4.74 -1.09
CA MET A 173 11.13 4.94 -2.38
C MET A 173 10.28 3.73 -2.72
N ILE A 174 9.02 3.95 -3.09
CA ILE A 174 8.10 2.90 -3.49
C ILE A 174 7.53 3.28 -4.85
N TRP A 175 7.73 2.43 -5.84
CA TRP A 175 7.22 2.62 -7.18
C TRP A 175 6.04 1.68 -7.41
N LEU A 176 4.85 2.26 -7.50
CA LEU A 176 3.66 1.57 -7.96
C LEU A 176 3.70 1.50 -9.48
N VAL A 177 3.70 0.27 -9.99
CA VAL A 177 3.58 -0.03 -11.42
C VAL A 177 2.43 -1.01 -11.59
N PRO A 178 1.27 -0.58 -12.10
CA PRO A 178 0.12 -1.47 -12.25
C PRO A 178 0.42 -2.67 -13.16
N LEU A 179 -0.36 -3.75 -13.00
CA LEU A 179 -0.12 -5.06 -13.63
C LEU A 179 -0.17 -5.06 -15.16
N ASP A 180 -0.74 -4.02 -15.78
CA ASP A 180 -0.81 -3.85 -17.22
C ASP A 180 0.54 -3.51 -17.87
N ALA A 181 1.52 -3.07 -17.08
CA ALA A 181 2.89 -2.84 -17.54
C ALA A 181 3.70 -4.15 -17.55
N ALA A 182 4.34 -4.45 -18.68
CA ALA A 182 5.19 -5.64 -18.81
C ALA A 182 6.48 -5.51 -17.99
N ASP A 183 6.88 -6.57 -17.29
CA ASP A 183 8.07 -6.59 -16.40
C ASP A 183 9.37 -6.14 -17.08
N LYS A 184 9.52 -6.44 -18.37
CA LYS A 184 10.68 -6.01 -19.17
C LYS A 184 10.76 -4.49 -19.28
N ASP A 185 9.62 -3.82 -19.44
CA ASP A 185 9.54 -2.38 -19.55
C ASP A 185 9.86 -1.74 -18.19
N VAL A 186 9.38 -2.35 -17.10
CA VAL A 186 9.67 -1.94 -15.72
C VAL A 186 11.17 -2.03 -15.40
N ASN A 187 11.80 -3.16 -15.69
CA ASN A 187 13.23 -3.36 -15.46
C ASN A 187 14.07 -2.37 -16.29
N SER A 188 13.70 -2.17 -17.56
CA SER A 188 14.38 -1.19 -18.41
C SER A 188 14.23 0.24 -17.87
N CYS A 189 13.08 0.58 -17.29
CA CYS A 189 12.86 1.88 -16.66
C CYS A 189 13.69 2.04 -15.39
N ILE A 190 13.77 0.99 -14.56
CA ILE A 190 14.64 0.97 -13.39
C ILE A 190 16.09 1.19 -13.81
N GLU A 191 16.61 0.39 -14.72
CA GLU A 191 18.01 0.49 -15.18
C GLU A 191 18.34 1.85 -15.77
N ARG A 192 17.40 2.45 -16.50
CA ARG A 192 17.65 3.67 -17.28
C ARG A 192 17.39 4.97 -16.52
N TYR A 193 16.43 5.00 -15.60
CA TYR A 193 15.94 6.25 -15.02
C TYR A 193 15.93 6.30 -13.50
N LEU A 194 15.80 5.16 -12.83
CA LEU A 194 15.79 5.11 -11.37
C LEU A 194 17.14 4.66 -10.80
N GLY A 195 17.84 3.78 -11.50
CA GLY A 195 19.14 3.24 -11.14
C GLY A 195 19.19 2.63 -9.75
N ALA A 196 20.41 2.35 -9.29
CA ALA A 196 20.66 2.17 -7.87
C ALA A 196 20.59 3.54 -7.19
N ILE A 197 19.73 3.69 -6.19
CA ILE A 197 19.61 4.92 -5.39
C ILE A 197 20.30 4.63 -4.07
N PRO A 198 21.59 4.99 -3.90
CA PRO A 198 22.35 4.55 -2.75
C PRO A 198 21.66 4.96 -1.45
N MET A 199 21.78 4.11 -0.44
CA MET A 199 21.25 4.35 0.92
C MET A 199 19.72 4.38 1.01
N HIS A 200 18.96 4.09 -0.06
CA HIS A 200 17.49 4.04 -0.02
C HIS A 200 16.96 2.61 -0.02
N ARG A 201 15.86 2.39 0.71
CA ARG A 201 15.01 1.22 0.53
C ARG A 201 14.12 1.47 -0.68
N CYS A 202 14.38 0.77 -1.79
CA CYS A 202 13.58 0.89 -2.99
C CYS A 202 12.64 -0.32 -3.12
N ARG A 203 11.35 -0.07 -3.34
CA ARG A 203 10.32 -1.12 -3.46
C ARG A 203 9.53 -0.97 -4.75
N LEU A 204 9.33 -2.07 -5.44
CA LEU A 204 8.41 -2.16 -6.57
C LEU A 204 7.13 -2.84 -6.09
N VAL A 205 5.97 -2.23 -6.37
CA VAL A 205 4.66 -2.78 -6.01
C VAL A 205 3.71 -2.74 -7.20
N ARG A 206 2.78 -3.70 -7.25
CA ARG A 206 1.87 -3.89 -8.40
C ARG A 206 0.44 -3.42 -8.17
N SER A 207 0.11 -3.01 -6.96
CA SER A 207 -1.24 -2.57 -6.60
C SER A 207 -1.20 -1.43 -5.58
N ARG A 208 -2.26 -0.62 -5.58
CA ARG A 208 -2.45 0.44 -4.58
C ARG A 208 -2.41 -0.10 -3.15
N ASN A 209 -3.01 -1.27 -2.92
CA ASN A 209 -3.04 -1.89 -1.59
C ASN A 209 -1.64 -2.25 -1.10
N ALA A 210 -0.78 -2.77 -1.98
CA ALA A 210 0.62 -3.04 -1.67
C ALA A 210 1.40 -1.74 -1.41
N LEU A 211 1.16 -0.66 -2.18
CA LEU A 211 1.76 0.65 -1.92
C LEU A 211 1.39 1.16 -0.52
N ILE A 212 0.10 1.18 -0.19
CA ILE A 212 -0.42 1.64 1.10
C ILE A 212 0.17 0.78 2.24
N GLU A 213 0.12 -0.55 2.10
CA GLU A 213 0.70 -1.46 3.08
C GLU A 213 2.17 -1.15 3.36
N LYS A 214 3.01 -0.97 2.32
CA LYS A 214 4.43 -0.67 2.51
C LYS A 214 4.62 0.66 3.24
N ILE A 215 3.85 1.70 2.89
CA ILE A 215 3.90 2.99 3.61
C ILE A 215 3.58 2.79 5.10
N LEU A 216 2.51 2.03 5.41
CA LEU A 216 2.09 1.76 6.79
C LEU A 216 3.12 0.95 7.58
N ILE A 217 3.76 -0.04 6.95
CA ILE A 217 4.83 -0.83 7.58
C ILE A 217 6.02 0.06 7.95
N PHE A 218 6.49 0.87 7.00
CA PHE A 218 7.62 1.78 7.25
C PHE A 218 7.26 2.90 8.23
N ASP A 219 6.00 3.32 8.28
CA ASP A 219 5.54 4.27 9.29
C ASP A 219 5.59 3.73 10.72
N GLU A 220 5.45 2.42 10.86
CA GLU A 220 5.64 1.70 12.13
C GLU A 220 7.09 1.28 12.37
N GLU A 221 8.04 1.75 11.54
CA GLU A 221 9.48 1.48 11.64
C GLU A 221 9.83 -0.02 11.60
N VAL A 222 9.01 -0.80 10.90
CA VAL A 222 9.22 -2.23 10.70
C VAL A 222 9.89 -2.52 9.37
N ASP A 223 10.76 -3.53 9.35
CA ASP A 223 11.29 -4.12 8.13
C ASP A 223 10.19 -4.87 7.38
N ASP A 224 9.89 -4.45 6.15
CA ASP A 224 8.81 -5.01 5.36
C ASP A 224 9.03 -6.45 4.93
N ARG A 225 10.28 -6.92 4.93
CA ARG A 225 10.64 -8.32 4.68
C ARG A 225 10.26 -9.19 5.87
N VAL A 226 10.45 -8.68 7.09
CA VAL A 226 10.02 -9.35 8.33
C VAL A 226 8.49 -9.40 8.40
N MET A 227 7.81 -8.31 8.07
CA MET A 227 6.34 -8.28 8.01
C MET A 227 5.79 -9.25 6.95
N GLU A 228 6.39 -9.31 5.75
CA GLU A 228 5.95 -10.23 4.70
C GLU A 228 6.09 -11.70 5.15
N PHE A 229 7.18 -12.04 5.82
CA PHE A 229 7.35 -13.38 6.39
C PHE A 229 6.30 -13.65 7.47
N TYR A 230 6.08 -12.69 8.37
CA TYR A 230 5.06 -12.85 9.41
C TYR A 230 3.65 -13.02 8.83
N LYS A 231 3.32 -12.30 7.75
CA LYS A 231 2.08 -12.49 7.00
C LYS A 231 1.95 -13.92 6.48
N MET A 232 3.02 -14.58 6.02
CA MET A 232 2.96 -16.00 5.64
C MET A 232 2.57 -16.90 6.82
N ILE A 233 3.11 -16.65 8.02
CA ILE A 233 2.74 -17.39 9.24
C ILE A 233 1.24 -17.22 9.54
N VAL A 234 0.74 -15.98 9.46
CA VAL A 234 -0.68 -15.66 9.65
C VAL A 234 -1.54 -16.34 8.57
N GLN A 235 -1.12 -16.28 7.31
CA GLN A 235 -1.83 -16.92 6.19
C GLN A 235 -1.94 -18.43 6.38
N GLU A 236 -0.85 -19.13 6.75
CA GLU A 236 -0.87 -20.56 7.02
C GLU A 236 -1.87 -20.90 8.14
N ALA A 237 -1.84 -20.14 9.25
CA ALA A 237 -2.77 -20.34 10.36
C ALA A 237 -4.25 -20.09 9.98
N LEU A 238 -4.52 -19.14 9.08
CA LEU A 238 -5.87 -18.89 8.57
C LEU A 238 -6.32 -19.94 7.53
N GLN A 239 -5.39 -20.43 6.71
CA GLN A 239 -5.65 -21.52 5.75
C GLN A 239 -6.02 -22.82 6.47
N GLU A 240 -5.34 -23.16 7.57
CA GLU A 240 -5.68 -24.32 8.41
C GLU A 240 -7.13 -24.27 8.95
N ARG A 241 -7.68 -23.07 9.12
CA ARG A 241 -9.07 -22.84 9.56
C ARG A 241 -10.07 -22.79 8.42
N GLY A 242 -9.61 -22.83 7.16
CA GLY A 242 -10.44 -22.61 5.99
C GLY A 242 -10.94 -21.16 5.83
N GLU A 243 -10.32 -20.22 6.55
CA GLU A 243 -10.74 -18.81 6.62
C GLU A 243 -9.98 -17.91 5.62
N PHE A 244 -9.03 -18.45 4.86
CA PHE A 244 -8.18 -17.68 3.96
C PHE A 244 -8.33 -18.08 2.49
N LYS A 245 -8.74 -17.11 1.67
CA LYS A 245 -8.62 -17.11 0.21
C LYS A 245 -8.32 -15.67 -0.18
N GLY A 246 -7.26 -15.41 -0.94
CA GLY A 246 -6.91 -14.05 -1.40
C GLY A 246 -5.52 -13.58 -0.95
N THR A 247 -5.35 -12.26 -0.93
CA THR A 247 -4.09 -11.60 -0.54
C THR A 247 -4.27 -10.91 0.81
N LEU A 248 -3.40 -11.22 1.77
CA LEU A 248 -3.36 -10.57 3.07
C LEU A 248 -2.57 -9.25 2.98
N PHE A 249 -3.09 -8.19 3.58
CA PHE A 249 -2.42 -6.90 3.73
C PHE A 249 -2.41 -6.46 5.19
N PHE A 250 -1.32 -5.86 5.66
CA PHE A 250 -1.24 -5.16 6.93
C PHE A 250 -1.90 -3.78 6.83
N GLU A 251 -2.83 -3.48 7.73
CA GLU A 251 -3.58 -2.21 7.75
C GLU A 251 -3.11 -1.24 8.85
N GLY A 252 -2.12 -1.63 9.64
CA GLY A 252 -1.60 -0.81 10.74
C GLY A 252 -1.90 -1.40 12.12
N ARG A 253 -1.71 -0.55 13.13
CA ARG A 253 -1.95 -0.89 14.53
C ARG A 253 -3.17 -0.17 15.06
N ASN A 254 -4.06 -0.90 15.73
CA ASN A 254 -5.06 -0.30 16.58
C ASN A 254 -4.40 0.15 17.90
N LYS A 255 -4.00 1.43 17.94
CA LYS A 255 -3.34 2.05 19.09
C LYS A 255 -4.28 2.30 20.28
N GLU A 256 -5.58 2.24 20.06
CA GLU A 256 -6.61 2.41 21.10
C GLU A 256 -6.89 1.11 21.87
N SER A 257 -6.52 -0.05 21.31
CA SER A 257 -6.70 -1.32 22.00
C SER A 257 -5.62 -1.51 23.08
N LYS A 258 -6.03 -2.03 24.25
CA LYS A 258 -5.12 -2.28 25.39
C LYS A 258 -3.97 -3.23 25.04
N GLU A 259 -4.19 -4.15 24.10
CA GLU A 259 -3.20 -5.13 23.64
C GLU A 259 -2.36 -4.62 22.45
N LYS A 260 -2.60 -3.39 21.95
CA LYS A 260 -1.97 -2.82 20.74
C LYS A 260 -2.04 -3.82 19.59
N GLU A 261 -3.24 -4.09 19.12
CA GLU A 261 -3.46 -5.10 18.07
C GLU A 261 -2.98 -4.60 16.71
N MET A 262 -2.33 -5.47 15.93
CA MET A 262 -2.12 -5.28 14.50
C MET A 262 -3.35 -5.78 13.75
N VAL A 263 -3.72 -5.07 12.69
CA VAL A 263 -4.87 -5.40 11.85
C VAL A 263 -4.39 -5.87 10.48
N PHE A 264 -4.97 -6.96 10.01
CA PHE A 264 -4.77 -7.47 8.67
C PHE A 264 -6.10 -7.60 7.95
N THR A 265 -6.10 -7.32 6.65
CA THR A 265 -7.25 -7.56 5.78
C THR A 265 -6.85 -8.49 4.65
N CYS A 266 -7.65 -9.54 4.43
CA CYS A 266 -7.56 -10.39 3.26
C CYS A 266 -8.57 -9.92 2.22
N ILE A 267 -8.09 -9.71 1.00
CA ILE A 267 -8.93 -9.34 -0.14
C ILE A 267 -9.02 -10.52 -1.09
N SER A 268 -10.25 -10.93 -1.40
CA SER A 268 -10.59 -12.01 -2.33
C SER A 268 -11.65 -11.54 -3.31
N GLY A 269 -11.21 -11.03 -4.46
CA GLY A 269 -12.12 -10.43 -5.44
C GLY A 269 -12.86 -9.23 -4.84
N LYS A 270 -14.16 -9.39 -4.57
CA LYS A 270 -14.99 -8.32 -3.97
C LYS A 270 -15.11 -8.40 -2.45
N GLU A 271 -14.65 -9.48 -1.85
CA GLU A 271 -14.78 -9.72 -0.42
C GLU A 271 -13.53 -9.24 0.30
N ALA A 272 -13.74 -8.61 1.46
CA ALA A 272 -12.69 -8.24 2.38
C ALA A 272 -13.04 -8.76 3.77
N LEU A 273 -12.10 -9.45 4.39
CA LEU A 273 -12.22 -9.96 5.76
C LEU A 273 -11.05 -9.42 6.57
N SER A 274 -11.30 -9.01 7.81
CA SER A 274 -10.27 -8.46 8.67
C SER A 274 -10.05 -9.33 9.90
N TRP A 275 -8.78 -9.49 10.27
CA TRP A 275 -8.33 -10.16 11.48
C TRP A 275 -7.42 -9.24 12.27
N SER A 276 -7.34 -9.50 13.56
CA SER A 276 -6.39 -8.84 14.45
C SER A 276 -5.49 -9.86 15.11
N ALA A 277 -4.22 -9.50 15.29
CA ALA A 277 -3.26 -10.24 16.10
C ALA A 277 -2.61 -9.30 17.13
N PRO A 278 -2.20 -9.79 18.31
CA PRO A 278 -1.46 -8.95 19.27
C PRO A 278 -0.10 -8.53 18.69
N TRP A 279 0.27 -7.26 18.79
CA TRP A 279 1.60 -6.80 18.34
C TRP A 279 2.75 -7.53 19.04
N THR A 280 2.56 -7.96 20.28
CA THR A 280 3.53 -8.75 21.03
C THR A 280 3.83 -10.11 20.39
N GLU A 281 2.88 -10.68 19.65
CA GLU A 281 3.10 -11.94 18.92
C GLU A 281 4.09 -11.71 17.77
N PHE A 282 3.90 -10.65 16.98
CA PHE A 282 4.86 -10.23 15.97
C PHE A 282 6.25 -9.95 16.56
N LEU A 283 6.33 -9.16 17.63
CA LEU A 283 7.60 -8.85 18.29
C LEU A 283 8.34 -10.10 18.81
N SER A 284 7.61 -11.13 19.24
CA SER A 284 8.21 -12.36 19.76
C SER A 284 8.95 -13.19 18.72
N VAL A 285 8.73 -12.93 17.43
CA VAL A 285 9.33 -13.68 16.31
C VAL A 285 10.12 -12.78 15.36
N ALA A 286 10.01 -11.46 15.48
CA ALA A 286 10.58 -10.50 14.54
C ALA A 286 12.11 -10.62 14.42
N ASP A 287 12.82 -10.72 15.56
CA ASP A 287 14.29 -10.85 15.57
C ASP A 287 14.75 -12.17 14.95
N ASP A 288 14.04 -13.27 15.22
CA ASP A 288 14.34 -14.58 14.64
C ASP A 288 14.11 -14.59 13.13
N ILE A 289 13.02 -13.95 12.66
CA ILE A 289 12.75 -13.75 11.24
C ILE A 289 13.85 -12.89 10.60
N ALA A 290 14.21 -11.76 11.21
CA ALA A 290 15.24 -10.87 10.71
C ALA A 290 16.60 -11.59 10.56
N ALA A 291 16.94 -12.47 11.50
CA ALA A 291 18.17 -13.26 11.46
C ALA A 291 18.21 -14.28 10.30
N MET A 292 17.06 -14.68 9.73
CA MET A 292 16.98 -15.56 8.57
C MET A 292 17.04 -14.81 7.23
N LEU A 293 16.85 -13.49 7.24
CA LEU A 293 16.82 -12.66 6.04
C LEU A 293 18.21 -12.13 5.68
N PRO A 294 18.45 -11.77 4.40
CA PRO A 294 19.66 -11.06 4.02
C PRO A 294 19.83 -9.76 4.81
N ASP A 295 21.08 -9.40 5.10
CA ASP A 295 21.41 -8.09 5.68
C ASP A 295 20.84 -6.98 4.80
N GLU A 296 19.99 -6.16 5.40
CA GLU A 296 19.29 -5.06 4.73
C GLU A 296 20.25 -4.10 4.02
N ASN A 297 21.42 -3.87 4.60
CA ASN A 297 22.40 -2.93 4.06
C ASN A 297 22.94 -3.39 2.69
N LYS A 298 22.91 -4.70 2.41
CA LYS A 298 23.31 -5.27 1.12
C LYS A 298 22.23 -5.11 0.04
N GLU A 299 21.04 -4.66 0.44
CA GLU A 299 19.88 -4.49 -0.42
C GLU A 299 19.52 -3.02 -0.67
N LEU A 300 20.18 -2.09 0.05
CA LEU A 300 20.01 -0.67 -0.19
C LEU A 300 20.34 -0.29 -1.64
N GLY A 301 19.48 0.54 -2.20
CA GLY A 301 19.50 0.99 -3.60
C GLY A 301 19.00 -0.03 -4.61
N LYS A 302 18.73 -1.28 -4.23
CA LYS A 302 18.10 -2.26 -5.12
C LYS A 302 16.59 -2.10 -5.10
N TRP A 303 15.98 -2.10 -6.28
CA TRP A 303 14.53 -2.17 -6.42
C TRP A 303 14.07 -3.61 -6.17
N LEU A 304 13.41 -3.83 -5.03
CA LEU A 304 12.91 -5.15 -4.63
C LEU A 304 11.39 -5.19 -4.68
N THR A 305 10.84 -6.28 -5.19
CA THR A 305 9.46 -6.67 -4.95
C THR A 305 9.46 -7.55 -3.71
N VAL A 306 8.98 -7.05 -2.57
CA VAL A 306 8.90 -7.82 -1.31
C VAL A 306 7.44 -8.28 -1.14
N ASP A 307 7.15 -9.45 -1.70
CA ASP A 307 5.86 -10.13 -1.69
C ASP A 307 6.09 -11.64 -1.41
N PRO A 308 5.09 -12.54 -1.51
CA PRO A 308 5.31 -13.97 -1.28
C PRO A 308 6.38 -14.61 -2.18
N SER A 309 6.63 -14.09 -3.38
CA SER A 309 7.65 -14.60 -4.29
C SER A 309 9.07 -14.33 -3.78
N TYR A 310 9.29 -13.18 -3.15
CA TYR A 310 10.59 -12.82 -2.54
C TYR A 310 11.06 -13.88 -1.54
N LEU A 311 10.15 -14.33 -0.67
CA LEU A 311 10.47 -15.34 0.34
C LEU A 311 10.71 -16.72 -0.30
N HIS A 312 9.97 -17.07 -1.35
CA HIS A 312 10.17 -18.30 -2.09
C HIS A 312 11.52 -18.35 -2.84
N GLU A 313 11.96 -17.21 -3.38
CA GLU A 313 13.27 -17.06 -4.00
C GLU A 313 14.40 -17.20 -2.96
N LEU A 314 14.22 -16.60 -1.78
CA LEU A 314 15.16 -16.74 -0.67
C LEU A 314 15.29 -18.21 -0.24
N GLU A 315 14.17 -18.93 -0.08
CA GLU A 315 14.17 -20.37 0.21
C GLU A 315 14.95 -21.17 -0.83
N SER A 316 14.73 -20.88 -2.11
CA SER A 316 15.36 -21.58 -3.23
C SER A 316 16.86 -21.30 -3.33
N SER A 317 17.30 -20.11 -2.91
CA SER A 317 18.71 -19.70 -2.90
C SER A 317 19.50 -20.30 -1.73
N TYR A 318 18.81 -20.75 -0.69
CA TYR A 318 19.41 -21.29 0.52
C TYR A 318 20.01 -22.67 0.28
N LYS A 319 21.34 -22.76 0.19
CA LYS A 319 22.06 -24.04 0.20
C LYS A 319 22.28 -24.45 1.66
N PRO A 320 21.75 -25.59 2.13
CA PRO A 320 22.06 -26.06 3.47
C PRO A 320 23.57 -26.31 3.59
N SER A 321 24.18 -25.69 4.59
CA SER A 321 25.56 -25.93 5.03
C SER A 321 25.72 -27.31 5.65
#